data_AF-A0A842N5L6-F1
#
_entry.id   AF-A0A842N5L6-F1
#
_cell.length_a   1.000
_cell.length_b   1.000
_cell.length_c   1.000
_cell.angle_alpha   90.00
_cell.angle_beta   90.00
_cell.angle_gamma   90.00
#
_symmetry.space_group_name_H-M   'P 1'
#
loop_
_entity.id
_entity.type
_entity.pdbx_description
1 polymer ?
#
loop_
_entity_poly.entity_id
_entity_poly.type
_entity_poly.pdbx_seq_one_letter_code
_entity_poly.pdbx_strand_id
1 'polypeptide(L)'
;MDDNFRNQCIEKIAQKITDENITSDETPADQIEYLQKFAVSLGVDISNTEEVVNESFLYIAMKNAKDIDPLTKGDEFGAGFS
;
A
#
# COMPACT_ATOMS: atom_id res chain seq x y z
N MET A 1 1.08 17.26 -9.13
CA MET A 1 1.19 17.31 -7.67
C MET A 1 2.67 17.43 -7.31
N ASP A 2 3.02 18.14 -6.23
CA ASP A 2 4.41 18.20 -5.75
C ASP A 2 4.84 16.89 -5.08
N ASP A 3 6.08 16.46 -5.28
CA ASP A 3 6.58 15.17 -4.81
C ASP A 3 6.63 15.08 -3.27
N ASN A 4 6.94 16.18 -2.58
CA ASN A 4 6.99 16.16 -1.11
C ASN A 4 5.59 16.00 -0.53
N PHE A 5 4.62 16.75 -1.09
CA PHE A 5 3.22 16.58 -0.71
C PHE A 5 2.70 15.17 -1.03
N ARG A 6 3.05 14.63 -2.21
CA ARG A 6 2.72 13.25 -2.60
C ARG A 6 3.21 12.24 -1.57
N ASN A 7 4.49 12.32 -1.20
CA ASN A 7 5.10 11.41 -0.23
C ASN A 7 4.41 11.50 1.14
N GLN A 8 4.06 12.71 1.60
CA GLN A 8 3.30 12.88 2.85
C GLN A 8 1.90 12.24 2.80
N CYS A 9 1.22 12.33 1.65
CA CYS A 9 -0.07 11.68 1.46
C CYS A 9 0.07 10.16 1.49
N ILE A 10 1.06 9.61 0.78
CA ILE A 10 1.36 8.18 0.74
C ILE A 10 1.61 7.65 2.15
N GLU A 11 2.44 8.33 2.94
CA GLU A 11 2.73 7.92 4.33
C GLU A 11 1.48 7.92 5.21
N LYS A 12 0.62 8.94 5.10
CA LYS A 12 -0.62 9.04 5.90
C LYS A 12 -1.64 7.97 5.50
N ILE A 13 -1.80 7.71 4.21
CA ILE A 13 -2.70 6.67 3.70
C ILE A 13 -2.17 5.29 4.11
N ALA A 14 -0.86 5.06 3.98
CA ALA A 14 -0.23 3.81 4.42
C ALA A 14 -0.40 3.56 5.92
N GLN A 15 -0.27 4.60 6.74
CA GLN A 15 -0.54 4.51 8.17
C GLN A 15 -1.99 4.12 8.43
N LYS A 16 -2.95 4.74 7.73
CA LYS A 16 -4.38 4.42 7.84
C LYS A 16 -4.70 2.99 7.44
N ILE A 17 -4.11 2.49 6.35
CA ILE A 17 -4.23 1.10 5.91
C ILE A 17 -3.74 0.15 7.01
N THR A 18 -2.60 0.48 7.63
CA THR A 18 -2.01 -0.35 8.69
C THR A 18 -2.83 -0.31 9.98
N ASP A 19 -3.26 0.87 10.41
CA ASP A 19 -4.05 1.07 11.64
C ASP A 19 -5.42 0.39 11.58
N GLU A 20 -6.03 0.39 10.39
CA GLU A 20 -7.35 -0.22 10.15
C GLU A 20 -7.26 -1.65 9.63
N ASN A 21 -6.05 -2.20 9.50
CA ASN A 21 -5.78 -3.57 9.04
C ASN A 21 -6.44 -3.88 7.67
N ILE A 22 -6.35 -2.92 6.75
CA ILE A 22 -6.83 -3.06 5.38
C ILE A 22 -5.82 -3.91 4.60
N THR A 23 -6.25 -5.09 4.14
CA THR A 23 -5.38 -6.04 3.44
C THR A 23 -5.21 -5.68 1.96
N SER A 24 -4.00 -5.86 1.42
CA SER A 24 -3.66 -5.49 0.04
C SER A 24 -4.06 -6.52 -1.02
N ASP A 25 -4.19 -7.80 -0.66
CA ASP A 25 -4.40 -8.89 -1.64
C ASP A 25 -5.85 -8.94 -2.16
N GLU A 26 -6.81 -8.57 -1.31
CA GLU A 26 -8.24 -8.60 -1.64
C GLU A 26 -8.95 -7.36 -1.09
N THR A 27 -8.38 -6.17 -1.31
CA THR A 27 -9.06 -4.93 -0.87
C THR A 27 -10.38 -4.78 -1.64
N PRO A 28 -11.55 -4.86 -0.98
CA PRO A 28 -12.81 -4.70 -1.67
C PRO A 28 -12.99 -3.26 -2.16
N ALA A 29 -13.79 -3.08 -3.21
CA ALA A 29 -13.93 -1.80 -3.91
C ALA A 29 -14.40 -0.65 -3.00
N ASP A 30 -15.19 -0.95 -1.98
CA ASP A 30 -15.64 -0.02 -0.95
C ASP A 30 -14.50 0.50 -0.07
N GLN A 31 -13.52 -0.35 0.25
CA GLN A 31 -12.31 0.07 0.98
C GLN A 31 -11.39 0.92 0.11
N ILE A 32 -11.25 0.60 -1.18
CA ILE A 32 -10.53 1.45 -2.13
C ILE A 32 -11.19 2.83 -2.23
N GLU A 33 -12.51 2.87 -2.40
CA GLU A 33 -13.26 4.14 -2.46
C GLU A 33 -13.12 4.94 -1.15
N TYR A 34 -13.14 4.26 0.00
CA TYR A 34 -12.91 4.87 1.30
C TYR A 34 -11.51 5.51 1.42
N LEU A 35 -10.46 4.81 0.95
CA LEU A 35 -9.10 5.34 0.94
C LEU A 35 -8.96 6.50 -0.06
N GLN A 36 -9.61 6.44 -1.22
CA GLN A 36 -9.64 7.55 -2.17
C GLN A 36 -10.34 8.78 -1.58
N LYS A 37 -11.47 8.61 -0.87
CA LYS A 37 -12.14 9.70 -0.14
C LYS A 37 -11.24 10.29 0.95
N PHE A 38 -10.46 9.46 1.63
CA PHE A 38 -9.47 9.94 2.58
C PHE A 38 -8.34 10.72 1.88
N ALA A 39 -7.86 10.28 0.71
CA ALA A 39 -6.89 11.04 -0.08
C ALA A 39 -7.44 12.42 -0.48
N VAL A 40 -8.72 12.52 -0.88
CA VAL A 40 -9.39 13.81 -1.15
C VAL A 40 -9.39 14.71 0.09
N SER A 41 -9.66 14.15 1.28
CA SER A 41 -9.66 14.95 2.52
C SER A 41 -8.27 15.46 2.92
N LEU A 42 -7.20 14.83 2.43
CA LEU A 42 -5.82 15.29 2.56
C LEU A 42 -5.45 16.39 1.53
N GLY A 43 -6.34 16.68 0.57
CA GLY A 43 -6.12 17.66 -0.49
C GLY A 43 -5.61 17.08 -1.81
N VAL A 44 -5.69 15.76 -2.01
CA VAL A 44 -5.36 15.13 -3.30
C VAL A 44 -6.52 15.33 -4.27
N ASP A 45 -6.24 15.80 -5.48
CA ASP A 45 -7.22 15.88 -6.56
C ASP A 45 -7.82 14.51 -6.87
N ILE A 46 -9.13 14.46 -7.14
CA ILE A 46 -9.87 13.22 -7.44
C ILE A 46 -9.22 12.43 -8.59
N SER A 47 -8.62 13.09 -9.58
CA SER A 47 -7.94 12.43 -10.69
C SER A 47 -6.68 11.65 -10.29
N ASN A 48 -6.12 11.93 -9.11
CA ASN A 48 -4.85 11.38 -8.63
C ASN A 48 -5.04 10.44 -7.43
N THR A 49 -6.24 10.35 -6.86
CA THR A 49 -6.49 9.56 -5.64
C THR A 49 -6.22 8.08 -5.83
N GLU A 50 -6.60 7.53 -6.99
CA GLU A 50 -6.34 6.13 -7.33
C GLU A 50 -4.84 5.83 -7.34
N GLU A 51 -4.06 6.67 -8.02
CA GLU A 51 -2.61 6.54 -8.13
C GLU A 51 -1.93 6.60 -6.76
N VAL A 52 -2.30 7.59 -5.93
CA VAL A 52 -1.73 7.78 -4.58
C VAL A 52 -2.11 6.63 -3.63
N VAL A 53 -3.33 6.10 -3.72
CA VAL A 53 -3.76 4.94 -2.91
C VAL A 53 -2.97 3.69 -3.32
N ASN A 54 -2.81 3.44 -4.62
CA ASN A 54 -2.03 2.30 -5.11
C ASN A 54 -0.56 2.38 -4.69
N GLU A 55 0.03 3.57 -4.73
CA GLU A 55 1.39 3.79 -4.23
C GLU A 55 1.53 3.57 -2.73
N SER A 56 0.48 3.84 -1.97
CA SER A 56 0.46 3.59 -0.52
C SER A 56 0.53 2.09 -0.21
N PHE A 57 -0.19 1.27 -0.98
CA PHE A 57 -0.07 -0.19 -0.89
C PHE A 57 1.33 -0.67 -1.29
N LEU A 58 1.89 -0.13 -2.38
CA LEU A 58 3.26 -0.45 -2.80
C LEU A 58 4.29 -0.06 -1.73
N TYR A 59 4.15 1.12 -1.12
CA TYR A 59 5.01 1.60 -0.05
C TYR A 59 5.00 0.64 1.15
N ILE A 60 3.82 0.17 1.58
CA ILE A 60 3.70 -0.85 2.64
C ILE A 60 4.39 -2.13 2.23
N ALA A 61 4.13 -2.63 1.01
CA ALA A 61 4.75 -3.86 0.52
C ALA A 61 6.28 -3.77 0.49
N MET A 62 6.84 -2.65 0.06
CA MET A 62 8.29 -2.40 0.05
C MET A 62 8.86 -2.28 1.46
N LYS A 63 8.13 -1.66 2.39
CA LYS A 63 8.54 -1.55 3.80
C LYS A 63 8.56 -2.93 4.47
N ASN A 64 7.52 -3.73 4.24
CA ASN A 64 7.43 -5.10 4.75
C ASN A 64 8.46 -6.04 4.09
N ALA A 65 8.74 -5.89 2.79
CA ALA A 65 9.73 -6.70 2.09
C ALA A 65 11.17 -6.51 2.60
N LYS A 66 11.49 -5.33 3.15
CA LYS A 66 12.77 -5.09 3.82
C LYS A 66 12.90 -5.82 5.16
N ASP A 67 11.78 -6.19 5.79
CA ASP A 67 11.71 -6.97 7.03
C ASP A 67 11.70 -8.49 6.81
N ILE A 68 11.57 -8.95 5.56
CA ILE A 68 11.69 -10.37 5.23
C ILE A 68 13.18 -10.70 5.08
N ASP A 69 13.77 -11.28 6.13
CA ASP A 69 15.10 -11.88 6.05
C ASP A 69 15.10 -12.95 4.93
N PRO A 70 15.92 -12.83 3.87
CA PRO A 70 16.00 -13.83 2.80
C PRO A 70 16.28 -15.25 3.30
N LEU A 71 16.85 -15.40 4.50
CA LEU A 71 17.12 -16.70 5.13
C LEU A 71 15.87 -17.37 5.73
N THR A 72 14.76 -16.65 5.92
CA THR A 72 13.52 -17.22 6.49
C THR A 72 12.59 -17.84 5.44
N LYS A 73 12.77 -17.54 4.15
CA LYS A 73 12.06 -18.19 3.03
C LYS A 73 12.93 -19.20 2.27
N GLY A 74 13.81 -19.90 2.98
CA GLY A 74 14.73 -20.90 2.41
C GLY A 74 14.08 -22.21 1.94
N ASP A 75 12.81 -22.48 2.27
CA ASP A 75 12.21 -23.82 2.06
C ASP A 75 11.20 -23.92 0.90
N GLU A 76 10.74 -22.81 0.30
CA GLU A 76 9.68 -22.88 -0.73
C GLU A 76 10.20 -23.01 -2.18
N PHE A 77 11.51 -22.97 -2.41
CA PHE A 77 12.09 -23.13 -3.76
C PHE A 77 12.39 -24.60 -4.15
N GLY A 78 11.96 -25.59 -3.35
CA GLY A 78 12.48 -26.96 -3.41
C GLY A 78 11.53 -28.11 -3.77
N ALA A 79 10.26 -27.89 -4.12
CA ALA A 79 9.32 -29.00 -4.37
C ALA A 79 8.40 -28.74 -5.58
N GLY A 80 8.93 -28.86 -6.80
CA GLY A 80 8.12 -28.67 -8.01
C GLY A 80 8.67 -29.23 -9.31
N PHE A 81 9.75 -30.01 -9.28
CA PHE A 81 10.15 -30.84 -10.43
C PHE A 81 9.85 -32.30 -10.10
N SER A 82 8.72 -32.80 -10.56
CA SER A 82 8.49 -34.25 -10.74
C SER A 82 7.62 -34.52 -11.95
#